data_AF-A0A5E6RHT7-F1
#
_entry.id   AF-A0A5E6RHT7-F1
#
_cell.length_a   1.000
_cell.length_b   1.000
_cell.length_c   1.000
_cell.angle_alpha   90.00
_cell.angle_beta   90.00
_cell.angle_gamma   90.00
#
_symmetry.space_group_name_H-M   'P 1'
#
loop_
_entity.id
_entity.type
_entity.pdbx_description
1 polymer ?
#
loop_
_entity_poly.entity_id
_entity_poly.type
_entity_poly.pdbx_seq_one_letter_code
_entity_poly.pdbx_strand_id
1 'polypeptide(L)'
;MRQTTEGFRGRYRADIHPLYNPWLHGTFVLVFGALAISVFWSNVQQVRPAEWLAVPVTLLLFNLGVYMVHRHLGHHKKSFARLFYARHAGDHHSFFTPGHMTYDNARDWRVILFPAWLIVLHTLAVALPLWWLLKHINTNVAGLVGGLLVLGYLTYEVFHACEHLPSRNPLTRLPWIRQMRRLHELHHRRELMQARNFNIVFPLMDYLFGTLYWEPEPEPLNPTRTPMTRMQHQVVIAGNPIQVLAYASTVTLWPQWHPSSLRIDGPKGPLHAGARFEEDIRAGGRDGHLRWEVAEYLPGRRWSAEARGDHGLSLVVTYECDATGEDTRFVRTLEYQFSGLAMRIANRLLLKRRIDRESAASMLALRDMAQKYLAATGVGV
;
A
#
# COMPACT_ATOMS: atom_id res chain seq x y z
N MET A 1 -5.84 21.71 23.26
CA MET A 1 -4.91 20.68 22.72
C MET A 1 -5.40 20.26 21.33
N ARG A 2 -4.56 20.34 20.28
CA ARG A 2 -4.88 19.67 19.01
C ARG A 2 -4.91 18.17 19.27
N GLN A 3 -6.07 17.54 19.07
CA GLN A 3 -6.21 16.09 19.19
C GLN A 3 -5.36 15.42 18.11
N THR A 4 -4.52 14.47 18.49
CA THR A 4 -3.76 13.64 17.53
C THR A 4 -4.72 12.69 16.81
N THR A 5 -4.40 12.28 15.57
CA THR A 5 -5.20 11.31 14.80
C THR A 5 -5.42 10.00 15.56
N GLU A 6 -4.45 9.58 16.36
CA GLU A 6 -4.59 8.38 17.20
C GLU A 6 -5.57 8.58 18.36
N GLY A 7 -5.52 9.74 19.03
CA GLY A 7 -6.48 10.10 20.09
C GLY A 7 -7.91 10.25 19.54
N PHE A 8 -8.03 10.91 18.39
CA PHE A 8 -8.95 10.58 17.28
C PHE A 8 -9.70 9.24 17.34
N ARG A 9 -9.03 8.29 16.69
CA ARG A 9 -9.44 6.91 16.44
C ARG A 9 -9.75 6.16 17.73
N GLY A 10 -8.95 6.36 18.79
CA GLY A 10 -9.15 5.69 20.07
C GLY A 10 -10.52 5.99 20.68
N ARG A 11 -10.91 7.27 20.73
CA ARG A 11 -12.23 7.67 21.24
C ARG A 11 -13.36 7.17 20.35
N TYR A 12 -13.24 7.38 19.04
CA TYR A 12 -14.26 6.90 18.09
C TYR A 12 -14.50 5.39 18.26
N ARG A 13 -13.44 4.57 18.36
CA ARG A 13 -13.54 3.12 18.55
C ARG A 13 -14.21 2.72 19.86
N ALA A 14 -13.94 3.45 20.94
CA ALA A 14 -14.56 3.22 22.25
C ALA A 14 -16.07 3.53 22.24
N ASP A 15 -16.47 4.52 21.44
CA ASP A 15 -17.88 4.92 21.29
C ASP A 15 -18.68 4.01 20.34
N ILE A 16 -18.02 3.14 19.57
CA ILE A 16 -18.74 2.15 18.75
C ILE A 16 -19.44 1.16 19.69
N HIS A 17 -20.75 1.04 19.52
CA HIS A 17 -21.58 0.10 20.30
C HIS A 17 -20.97 -1.32 20.35
N PRO A 18 -20.95 -2.00 21.53
CA PRO A 18 -20.32 -3.31 21.67
C PRO A 18 -20.86 -4.37 20.71
N LEU A 19 -22.17 -4.36 20.44
CA LEU A 19 -22.84 -5.30 19.53
C LEU A 19 -22.66 -4.98 18.03
N TYR A 20 -21.97 -3.89 17.68
CA TYR A 20 -21.73 -3.59 16.26
C TYR A 20 -20.83 -4.65 15.63
N ASN A 21 -21.36 -5.33 14.60
CA ASN A 21 -20.62 -6.28 13.79
C ASN A 21 -20.52 -5.77 12.34
N PRO A 22 -19.31 -5.51 11.83
CA PRO A 22 -19.13 -4.94 10.49
C PRO A 22 -19.53 -5.92 9.37
N TRP A 23 -19.43 -7.23 9.61
CA TRP A 23 -19.81 -8.25 8.64
C TRP A 23 -21.32 -8.34 8.52
N LEU A 24 -22.04 -8.36 9.64
CA LEU A 24 -23.50 -8.30 9.63
C LEU A 24 -24.01 -7.04 8.93
N HIS A 25 -23.36 -5.90 9.17
CA HIS A 25 -23.65 -4.65 8.49
C HIS A 25 -23.47 -4.79 6.96
N GLY A 26 -22.28 -5.20 6.52
CA GLY A 26 -22.00 -5.38 5.09
C GLY A 26 -22.96 -6.38 4.42
N THR A 27 -23.23 -7.52 5.07
CA THR A 27 -24.18 -8.52 4.58
C THR A 27 -25.59 -7.95 4.46
N PHE A 28 -26.08 -7.19 5.46
CA PHE A 28 -27.39 -6.55 5.38
C PHE A 28 -27.48 -5.60 4.17
N VAL A 29 -26.48 -4.72 4.00
CA VAL A 29 -26.47 -3.76 2.88
C VAL A 29 -26.48 -4.47 1.54
N LEU A 30 -25.66 -5.51 1.37
CA LEU A 30 -25.59 -6.29 0.14
C LEU A 30 -26.89 -7.04 -0.15
N VAL A 31 -27.45 -7.74 0.85
CA VAL A 31 -28.69 -8.51 0.69
C VAL A 31 -29.87 -7.60 0.40
N PHE A 32 -30.03 -6.51 1.18
CA PHE A 32 -31.10 -5.54 0.95
C PHE A 32 -30.99 -4.91 -0.44
N GLY A 33 -29.79 -4.46 -0.82
CA GLY A 33 -29.56 -3.85 -2.12
C GLY A 33 -29.83 -4.81 -3.28
N ALA A 34 -29.37 -6.06 -3.18
CA ALA A 34 -29.65 -7.09 -4.19
C ALA A 34 -31.16 -7.35 -4.33
N LEU A 35 -31.89 -7.50 -3.22
CA LEU A 35 -33.34 -7.70 -3.24
C LEU A 35 -34.07 -6.50 -3.86
N ALA A 36 -33.72 -5.27 -3.48
CA ALA A 36 -34.32 -4.07 -4.04
C ALA A 36 -34.08 -3.96 -5.56
N ILE A 37 -32.86 -4.24 -6.02
CA ILE A 37 -32.52 -4.28 -7.44
C ILE A 37 -33.37 -5.33 -8.16
N SER A 38 -33.47 -6.55 -7.61
CA SER A 38 -34.30 -7.62 -8.20
C SER A 38 -35.77 -7.22 -8.31
N VAL A 39 -36.33 -6.51 -7.33
CA VAL A 39 -37.71 -6.00 -7.38
C VAL A 39 -37.89 -4.93 -8.47
N PHE A 40 -36.95 -4.00 -8.61
CA PHE A 40 -37.04 -3.01 -9.69
C PHE A 40 -36.90 -3.67 -11.08
N TRP A 41 -35.96 -4.59 -11.23
CA TRP A 41 -35.70 -5.26 -12.51
C TRP A 41 -36.71 -6.36 -12.86
N SER A 42 -37.49 -6.88 -11.91
CA SER A 42 -38.59 -7.81 -12.23
C SER A 42 -39.67 -7.17 -13.10
N ASN A 43 -39.73 -5.83 -13.13
CA ASN A 43 -40.64 -5.06 -13.97
C ASN A 43 -40.08 -4.79 -15.38
N VAL A 44 -38.83 -5.16 -15.67
CA VAL A 44 -38.15 -4.90 -16.94
C VAL A 44 -38.36 -6.09 -17.88
N GLN A 45 -38.96 -5.86 -19.05
CA GLN A 45 -39.32 -6.88 -20.04
C GLN A 45 -39.11 -6.33 -21.45
N GLN A 46 -38.44 -7.10 -22.33
CA GLN A 46 -38.25 -6.77 -23.75
C GLN A 46 -37.78 -5.31 -24.01
N VAL A 47 -36.67 -4.92 -23.40
CA VAL A 47 -36.14 -3.54 -23.45
C VAL A 47 -35.82 -3.13 -24.89
N ARG A 48 -36.43 -2.03 -25.34
CA ARG A 48 -36.17 -1.46 -26.68
C ARG A 48 -34.80 -0.79 -26.70
N PRO A 49 -34.10 -0.73 -27.85
CA PRO A 49 -32.78 -0.10 -27.95
C PRO A 49 -32.71 1.34 -27.38
N ALA A 50 -33.74 2.15 -27.60
CA ALA A 50 -33.79 3.52 -27.07
C ALA A 50 -33.92 3.58 -25.54
N GLU A 51 -34.58 2.61 -24.92
CA GLU A 51 -34.77 2.56 -23.46
C GLU A 51 -33.45 2.32 -22.72
N TRP A 52 -32.47 1.70 -23.37
CA TRP A 52 -31.11 1.55 -22.83
C TRP A 52 -30.39 2.87 -22.57
N LEU A 53 -30.81 3.98 -23.20
CA LEU A 53 -30.27 5.31 -22.86
C LEU A 53 -30.56 5.70 -21.41
N ALA A 54 -31.56 5.09 -20.76
CA ALA A 54 -31.81 5.28 -19.34
C ALA A 54 -30.59 4.89 -18.49
N VAL A 55 -29.76 3.94 -18.93
CA VAL A 55 -28.58 3.49 -18.18
C VAL A 55 -27.52 4.58 -18.06
N PRO A 56 -26.89 5.06 -19.15
CA PRO A 56 -25.88 6.11 -19.06
C PRO A 56 -26.46 7.40 -18.47
N VAL A 57 -27.71 7.78 -18.79
CA VAL A 57 -28.35 8.97 -18.21
C VAL A 57 -28.48 8.85 -16.69
N THR A 58 -28.94 7.70 -16.18
CA THR A 58 -29.08 7.49 -14.72
C THR A 58 -27.71 7.51 -14.04
N LEU A 59 -26.69 6.88 -14.62
CA LEU A 59 -25.34 6.89 -14.07
C LEU A 59 -24.73 8.30 -14.02
N LEU A 60 -24.96 9.12 -15.07
CA LEU A 60 -24.56 10.52 -15.10
C LEU A 60 -25.26 11.33 -14.00
N LEU A 61 -26.58 11.21 -13.89
CA LEU A 61 -27.37 11.89 -12.86
C LEU A 61 -26.99 11.44 -11.45
N PHE A 62 -26.69 10.15 -11.26
CA PHE A 62 -26.21 9.61 -9.99
C PHE A 62 -24.85 10.21 -9.62
N ASN A 63 -23.90 10.28 -10.57
CA ASN A 63 -22.60 10.89 -10.35
C ASN A 63 -22.72 12.38 -9.98
N LEU A 64 -23.62 13.12 -10.64
CA LEU A 64 -24.01 14.48 -10.29
C LEU A 64 -24.64 14.59 -8.90
N GLY A 65 -25.55 13.67 -8.54
CA GLY A 65 -26.15 13.63 -7.22
C GLY A 65 -25.11 13.46 -6.11
N VAL A 66 -24.20 12.50 -6.27
CA VAL A 66 -23.06 12.27 -5.36
C VAL A 66 -22.22 13.54 -5.22
N TYR A 67 -21.87 14.17 -6.34
CA TYR A 67 -21.09 15.41 -6.37
C TYR A 67 -21.75 16.51 -5.54
N MET A 68 -23.04 16.76 -5.80
CA MET A 68 -23.81 17.81 -5.17
C MET A 68 -23.99 17.56 -3.67
N VAL A 69 -24.32 16.34 -3.27
CA VAL A 69 -24.48 15.94 -1.86
C VAL A 69 -23.15 16.10 -1.13
N HIS A 70 -22.06 15.60 -1.70
CA HIS A 70 -20.75 15.66 -1.04
C HIS A 70 -20.27 17.11 -0.88
N ARG A 71 -20.32 17.92 -1.96
CA ARG A 71 -19.91 19.33 -1.94
C ARG A 71 -20.74 20.18 -1.00
N HIS A 72 -22.07 20.06 -1.05
CA HIS A 72 -22.97 21.02 -0.38
C HIS A 72 -23.49 20.54 0.97
N LEU A 73 -23.54 19.23 1.21
CA LEU A 73 -24.08 18.67 2.46
C LEU A 73 -22.98 18.03 3.32
N GLY A 74 -21.93 17.48 2.70
CA GLY A 74 -20.84 16.80 3.40
C GLY A 74 -19.88 17.77 4.09
N HIS A 75 -19.62 18.92 3.45
CA HIS A 75 -18.64 19.91 3.90
C HIS A 75 -19.22 21.21 4.43
N HIS A 76 -20.53 21.42 4.30
CA HIS A 76 -21.20 22.60 4.81
C HIS A 76 -22.26 22.22 5.85
N LYS A 77 -22.16 22.79 7.06
CA LYS A 77 -23.12 22.55 8.13
C LYS A 77 -24.49 23.13 7.75
N LYS A 78 -25.46 22.26 7.53
CA LYS A 78 -26.87 22.62 7.34
C LYS A 78 -27.72 21.89 8.39
N SER A 79 -28.75 22.54 8.91
CA SER A 79 -29.60 21.99 9.99
C SER A 79 -30.22 20.64 9.63
N PHE A 80 -30.69 20.49 8.38
CA PHE A 80 -31.31 19.27 7.86
C PHE A 80 -30.31 18.18 7.43
N ALA A 81 -29.03 18.52 7.21
CA ALA A 81 -27.99 17.57 6.80
C ALA A 81 -26.95 17.31 7.90
N ARG A 82 -27.26 17.69 9.15
CA ARG A 82 -26.33 17.66 10.28
C ARG A 82 -25.71 16.27 10.53
N LEU A 83 -26.51 15.22 10.40
CA LEU A 83 -26.05 13.85 10.61
C LEU A 83 -25.06 13.42 9.50
N PHE A 84 -25.34 13.78 8.25
CA PHE A 84 -24.43 13.51 7.14
C PHE A 84 -23.11 14.27 7.33
N TYR A 85 -23.17 15.58 7.62
CA TYR A 85 -21.98 16.37 7.93
C TYR A 85 -21.18 15.78 9.10
N ALA A 86 -21.85 15.43 10.21
CA ALA A 86 -21.20 14.89 11.41
C ALA A 86 -20.47 13.58 11.09
N ARG A 87 -21.08 12.69 10.30
CA ARG A 87 -20.43 11.43 9.91
C ARG A 87 -19.35 11.61 8.85
N HIS A 88 -19.55 12.53 7.93
CA HIS A 88 -18.64 12.76 6.81
C HIS A 88 -17.44 13.62 7.23
N ALA A 89 -17.64 14.91 7.43
CA ALA A 89 -16.56 15.81 7.84
C ALA A 89 -16.16 15.63 9.31
N GLY A 90 -17.12 15.29 10.18
CA GLY A 90 -16.85 15.13 11.61
C GLY A 90 -16.11 13.82 11.94
N ASP A 91 -16.65 12.68 11.52
CA ASP A 91 -16.08 11.36 11.83
C ASP A 91 -15.04 10.93 10.78
N HIS A 92 -15.45 10.77 9.51
CA HIS A 92 -14.61 10.17 8.46
C HIS A 92 -13.34 10.95 8.17
N HIS A 93 -13.45 12.27 7.92
CA HIS A 93 -12.28 13.14 7.69
C HIS A 93 -11.40 13.35 8.94
N SER A 94 -11.94 13.17 10.14
CA SER A 94 -11.14 13.21 11.37
C SER A 94 -10.46 11.88 11.67
N PHE A 95 -11.07 10.77 11.26
CA PHE A 95 -10.55 9.41 11.44
C PHE A 95 -9.45 9.08 10.44
N PHE A 96 -9.59 9.55 9.20
CA PHE A 96 -8.61 9.39 8.12
C PHE A 96 -7.98 10.75 7.81
N THR A 97 -6.72 10.92 8.21
CA THR A 97 -5.95 12.13 7.89
C THR A 97 -4.97 11.84 6.76
N PRO A 98 -4.43 12.86 6.06
CA PRO A 98 -3.37 12.66 5.07
C PRO A 98 -2.25 11.76 5.63
N GLY A 99 -1.82 10.75 4.86
CA GLY A 99 -0.87 9.72 5.30
C GLY A 99 -1.45 8.57 6.16
N HIS A 100 -2.67 8.69 6.67
CA HIS A 100 -3.37 7.70 7.50
C HIS A 100 -4.76 7.35 6.95
N MET A 101 -4.81 6.96 5.67
CA MET A 101 -6.07 6.64 4.96
C MET A 101 -6.56 5.21 5.16
N THR A 102 -5.78 4.31 5.77
CA THR A 102 -6.16 2.89 5.88
C THR A 102 -6.83 2.58 7.21
N TYR A 103 -7.71 1.56 7.21
CA TYR A 103 -8.19 0.96 8.45
C TYR A 103 -7.11 0.10 9.11
N ASP A 104 -7.17 -0.03 10.45
CA ASP A 104 -6.24 -0.86 11.22
C ASP A 104 -6.90 -2.15 11.71
N ASN A 105 -8.19 -2.09 12.07
CA ASN A 105 -8.95 -3.23 12.58
C ASN A 105 -10.39 -3.25 12.04
N ALA A 106 -11.12 -4.34 12.30
CA ALA A 106 -12.46 -4.54 11.75
C ALA A 106 -13.52 -3.54 12.28
N ARG A 107 -13.36 -2.93 13.45
CA ARG A 107 -14.33 -1.95 13.95
C ARG A 107 -14.30 -0.65 13.13
N ASP A 108 -13.17 -0.35 12.50
CA ASP A 108 -12.98 0.84 11.67
C ASP A 108 -13.90 0.82 10.42
N TRP A 109 -14.42 -0.35 10.00
CA TRP A 109 -15.46 -0.42 8.97
C TRP A 109 -16.69 0.42 9.30
N ARG A 110 -16.96 0.73 10.57
CA ARG A 110 -18.08 1.59 11.00
C ARG A 110 -18.00 3.03 10.49
N VAL A 111 -16.77 3.56 10.32
CA VAL A 111 -16.55 4.91 9.79
C VAL A 111 -16.49 4.92 8.27
N ILE A 112 -16.02 3.82 7.66
CA ILE A 112 -15.91 3.67 6.19
C ILE A 112 -17.27 3.40 5.54
N LEU A 113 -18.04 2.47 6.10
CA LEU A 113 -19.35 2.10 5.58
C LEU A 113 -20.37 3.20 5.89
N PHE A 114 -21.26 3.43 4.94
CA PHE A 114 -22.41 4.27 5.19
C PHE A 114 -23.30 3.62 6.26
N PRO A 115 -24.11 4.39 7.01
CA PRO A 115 -25.06 3.77 7.92
C PRO A 115 -25.95 2.77 7.20
N ALA A 116 -26.14 1.58 7.78
CA ALA A 116 -26.93 0.53 7.15
C ALA A 116 -28.37 0.98 6.80
N TRP A 117 -28.96 1.89 7.60
CA TRP A 117 -30.30 2.43 7.30
C TRP A 117 -30.31 3.38 6.09
N LEU A 118 -29.17 3.91 5.66
CA LEU A 118 -29.10 4.91 4.58
C LEU A 118 -29.43 4.30 3.22
N ILE A 119 -29.07 3.04 2.95
CA ILE A 119 -29.50 2.36 1.72
C ILE A 119 -31.02 2.19 1.70
N VAL A 120 -31.65 1.90 2.85
CA VAL A 120 -33.11 1.81 2.96
C VAL A 120 -33.76 3.16 2.69
N LEU A 121 -33.23 4.23 3.31
CA LEU A 121 -33.72 5.58 3.09
C LEU A 121 -33.55 6.01 1.62
N HIS A 122 -32.38 5.79 1.03
CA HIS A 122 -32.11 6.08 -0.37
C HIS A 122 -33.09 5.33 -1.30
N THR A 123 -33.30 4.04 -1.04
CA THR A 123 -34.25 3.24 -1.84
C THR A 123 -35.68 3.76 -1.71
N LEU A 124 -36.16 4.04 -0.49
CA LEU A 124 -37.55 4.44 -0.26
C LEU A 124 -37.85 5.90 -0.58
N ALA A 125 -36.89 6.80 -0.37
CA ALA A 125 -37.09 8.25 -0.54
C ALA A 125 -36.60 8.78 -1.90
N VAL A 126 -35.76 8.02 -2.62
CA VAL A 126 -35.20 8.46 -3.92
C VAL A 126 -35.55 7.47 -5.03
N ALA A 127 -35.10 6.22 -4.92
CA ALA A 127 -35.25 5.25 -6.01
C ALA A 127 -36.71 4.89 -6.27
N LEU A 128 -37.48 4.59 -5.21
CA LEU A 128 -38.87 4.17 -5.30
C LEU A 128 -39.80 5.28 -5.84
N PRO A 129 -39.73 6.55 -5.38
CA PRO A 129 -40.54 7.62 -5.95
C PRO A 129 -40.20 7.90 -7.41
N LEU A 130 -38.91 7.90 -7.79
CA LEU A 130 -38.49 8.09 -9.19
C LEU A 130 -38.97 6.94 -10.07
N TRP A 131 -38.83 5.69 -9.62
CA TRP A 131 -39.40 4.53 -10.31
C TRP A 131 -40.91 4.68 -10.49
N TRP A 132 -41.64 5.04 -9.43
CA TRP A 132 -43.10 5.17 -9.48
C TRP A 132 -43.52 6.24 -10.50
N LEU A 133 -42.88 7.42 -10.49
CA LEU A 133 -43.14 8.49 -11.45
C LEU A 133 -42.86 8.04 -12.89
N LEU A 134 -41.70 7.42 -13.14
CA LEU A 134 -41.29 6.98 -14.47
C LEU A 134 -42.14 5.82 -15.00
N LYS A 135 -42.68 4.97 -14.11
CA LYS A 135 -43.49 3.81 -14.49
C LYS A 135 -44.75 4.22 -15.26
N HIS A 136 -45.29 5.41 -14.98
CA HIS A 136 -46.43 5.95 -15.72
C HIS A 136 -46.10 6.33 -17.17
N ILE A 137 -44.82 6.49 -17.51
CA ILE A 137 -44.34 6.82 -18.85
C ILE A 137 -43.83 5.56 -19.54
N ASN A 138 -42.93 4.82 -18.87
CA ASN A 138 -42.33 3.61 -19.41
C ASN A 138 -41.81 2.70 -18.28
N THR A 139 -42.39 1.51 -18.14
CA THR A 139 -42.05 0.55 -17.09
C THR A 139 -40.62 0.03 -17.17
N ASN A 140 -40.06 -0.17 -18.37
CA ASN A 140 -38.68 -0.62 -18.55
C ASN A 140 -37.70 0.45 -18.08
N VAL A 141 -37.90 1.70 -18.53
CA VAL A 141 -37.08 2.84 -18.11
C VAL A 141 -37.16 3.00 -16.59
N ALA A 142 -38.37 2.95 -16.02
CA ALA A 142 -38.55 3.02 -14.58
C ALA A 142 -37.75 1.94 -13.84
N GLY A 143 -37.90 0.67 -14.23
CA GLY A 143 -37.17 -0.45 -13.63
C GLY A 143 -35.66 -0.32 -13.75
N LEU A 144 -35.16 0.10 -14.92
CA LEU A 144 -33.74 0.38 -15.15
C LEU A 144 -33.24 1.49 -14.22
N VAL A 145 -33.92 2.65 -14.16
CA VAL A 145 -33.54 3.78 -13.30
C VAL A 145 -33.55 3.38 -11.83
N GLY A 146 -34.65 2.78 -11.34
CA GLY A 146 -34.78 2.37 -9.94
C GLY A 146 -33.69 1.40 -9.51
N GLY A 147 -33.44 0.35 -10.30
CA GLY A 147 -32.37 -0.61 -10.03
C GLY A 147 -30.97 0.00 -10.11
N LEU A 148 -30.72 0.88 -11.08
CA LEU A 148 -29.41 1.54 -11.23
C LEU A 148 -29.08 2.53 -10.12
N LEU A 149 -30.07 3.22 -9.55
CA LEU A 149 -29.84 4.09 -8.40
C LEU A 149 -29.35 3.28 -7.19
N VAL A 150 -29.97 2.12 -6.92
CA VAL A 150 -29.55 1.23 -5.82
C VAL A 150 -28.20 0.57 -6.14
N LEU A 151 -28.00 0.12 -7.38
CA LEU A 151 -26.71 -0.45 -7.81
C LEU A 151 -25.59 0.58 -7.72
N GLY A 152 -25.84 1.83 -8.10
CA GLY A 152 -24.91 2.95 -7.99
C GLY A 152 -24.49 3.19 -6.54
N TYR A 153 -25.45 3.15 -5.60
CA TYR A 153 -25.17 3.23 -4.17
C TYR A 153 -24.22 2.10 -3.71
N LEU A 154 -24.55 0.84 -4.02
CA LEU A 154 -23.71 -0.32 -3.64
C LEU A 154 -22.31 -0.23 -4.26
N THR A 155 -22.24 0.15 -5.54
CA THR A 155 -20.99 0.29 -6.27
C THR A 155 -20.11 1.37 -5.64
N TYR A 156 -20.71 2.51 -5.29
CA TYR A 156 -20.01 3.60 -4.59
C TYR A 156 -19.44 3.11 -3.26
N GLU A 157 -20.26 2.44 -2.44
CA GLU A 157 -19.82 1.96 -1.13
C GLU A 157 -18.70 0.91 -1.23
N VAL A 158 -18.76 0.00 -2.21
CA VAL A 158 -17.71 -0.99 -2.47
C VAL A 158 -16.40 -0.33 -2.91
N PHE A 159 -16.44 0.63 -3.84
CA PHE A 159 -15.22 1.32 -4.27
C PHE A 159 -14.64 2.20 -3.15
N HIS A 160 -15.48 2.93 -2.42
CA HIS A 160 -15.09 3.69 -1.24
C HIS A 160 -14.41 2.78 -0.19
N ALA A 161 -14.99 1.60 0.08
CA ALA A 161 -14.38 0.59 0.94
C ALA A 161 -12.99 0.14 0.44
N CYS A 162 -12.86 -0.08 -0.88
CA CYS A 162 -11.58 -0.42 -1.51
C CYS A 162 -10.52 0.68 -1.32
N GLU A 163 -10.95 1.94 -1.24
CA GLU A 163 -10.05 3.06 -1.05
C GLU A 163 -9.40 3.13 0.33
N HIS A 164 -10.01 2.49 1.33
CA HIS A 164 -9.48 2.41 2.70
C HIS A 164 -8.72 1.11 3.00
N LEU A 165 -8.62 0.19 2.03
CA LEU A 165 -7.85 -1.06 2.20
C LEU A 165 -6.35 -0.79 2.44
N PRO A 166 -5.62 -1.66 3.15
CA PRO A 166 -4.17 -1.59 3.26
C PRO A 166 -3.47 -1.72 1.90
N SER A 167 -2.36 -1.00 1.69
CA SER A 167 -1.57 -1.00 0.44
C SER A 167 -1.03 -2.39 0.00
N ARG A 168 -0.97 -3.34 0.95
CA ARG A 168 -0.63 -4.75 0.66
C ARG A 168 -1.73 -5.50 -0.11
N ASN A 169 -2.97 -5.02 -0.07
CA ASN A 169 -4.10 -5.69 -0.71
C ASN A 169 -4.02 -5.56 -2.25
N PRO A 170 -4.15 -6.66 -3.02
CA PRO A 170 -4.05 -6.65 -4.48
C PRO A 170 -5.01 -5.66 -5.18
N LEU A 171 -6.22 -5.48 -4.65
CA LEU A 171 -7.23 -4.58 -5.25
C LEU A 171 -6.72 -3.14 -5.32
N THR A 172 -5.95 -2.70 -4.32
CA THR A 172 -5.40 -1.34 -4.26
C THR A 172 -4.38 -1.04 -5.36
N ARG A 173 -3.89 -2.08 -6.06
CA ARG A 173 -2.93 -1.96 -7.17
C ARG A 173 -3.60 -1.82 -8.53
N LEU A 174 -4.91 -2.08 -8.63
CA LEU A 174 -5.65 -1.86 -9.87
C LEU A 174 -5.61 -0.37 -10.21
N PRO A 175 -5.37 0.01 -11.48
CA PRO A 175 -5.07 1.39 -11.85
C PRO A 175 -6.16 2.37 -11.44
N TRP A 176 -7.43 2.01 -11.62
CA TRP A 176 -8.57 2.84 -11.28
C TRP A 176 -8.79 2.98 -9.77
N ILE A 177 -8.59 1.89 -9.00
CA ILE A 177 -8.68 1.95 -7.54
C ILE A 177 -7.53 2.77 -6.97
N ARG A 178 -6.31 2.61 -7.50
CA ARG A 178 -5.15 3.43 -7.10
C ARG A 178 -5.41 4.92 -7.37
N GLN A 179 -6.01 5.24 -8.52
CA GLN A 179 -6.40 6.62 -8.85
C GLN A 179 -7.45 7.16 -7.89
N MET A 180 -8.55 6.44 -7.66
CA MET A 180 -9.62 6.87 -6.74
C MET A 180 -9.08 7.05 -5.32
N ARG A 181 -8.24 6.13 -4.84
CA ARG A 181 -7.53 6.25 -3.56
C ARG A 181 -6.75 7.55 -3.43
N ARG A 182 -6.01 7.91 -4.48
CA ARG A 182 -5.22 9.13 -4.48
C ARG A 182 -6.10 10.38 -4.51
N LEU A 183 -7.17 10.38 -5.31
CA LEU A 183 -8.14 11.48 -5.34
C LEU A 183 -8.82 11.66 -3.99
N HIS A 184 -9.20 10.56 -3.35
CA HIS A 184 -9.80 10.55 -2.02
C HIS A 184 -8.81 11.03 -0.96
N GLU A 185 -7.56 10.57 -0.96
CA GLU A 185 -6.53 11.09 -0.05
C GLU A 185 -6.35 12.61 -0.20
N LEU A 186 -6.28 13.11 -1.44
CA LEU A 186 -6.20 14.55 -1.71
C LEU A 186 -7.45 15.27 -1.22
N HIS A 187 -8.62 14.68 -1.37
CA HIS A 187 -9.87 15.20 -0.82
C HIS A 187 -9.84 15.29 0.72
N HIS A 188 -9.12 14.40 1.43
CA HIS A 188 -8.99 14.47 2.90
C HIS A 188 -8.04 15.57 3.40
N ARG A 189 -7.28 16.22 2.52
CA ARG A 189 -6.46 17.37 2.89
C ARG A 189 -7.34 18.58 3.23
N ARG A 190 -7.11 19.19 4.38
CA ARG A 190 -8.00 20.24 4.95
C ARG A 190 -8.10 21.47 4.04
N GLU A 191 -7.02 21.77 3.34
CA GLU A 191 -6.90 22.86 2.38
C GLU A 191 -7.61 22.58 1.05
N LEU A 192 -7.96 21.32 0.75
CA LEU A 192 -8.63 20.91 -0.50
C LEU A 192 -10.07 20.45 -0.31
N MET A 193 -10.41 19.86 0.84
CA MET A 193 -11.66 19.11 1.09
C MET A 193 -12.95 19.88 0.78
N GLN A 194 -12.95 21.21 0.89
CA GLN A 194 -14.13 22.04 0.63
C GLN A 194 -14.23 22.54 -0.82
N ALA A 195 -13.23 22.30 -1.66
CA ALA A 195 -13.14 22.87 -3.01
C ALA A 195 -12.86 21.85 -4.11
N ARG A 196 -12.26 20.68 -3.79
CA ARG A 196 -11.76 19.73 -4.79
C ARG A 196 -12.18 18.29 -4.52
N ASN A 197 -12.27 17.49 -5.60
CA ASN A 197 -12.42 16.03 -5.57
C ASN A 197 -13.66 15.52 -4.82
N PHE A 198 -14.86 15.99 -5.16
CA PHE A 198 -16.11 15.56 -4.50
C PHE A 198 -16.65 14.21 -5.01
N ASN A 199 -16.34 13.80 -6.23
CA ASN A 199 -16.59 12.45 -6.74
C ASN A 199 -15.35 11.57 -6.55
N ILE A 200 -15.11 11.14 -5.31
CA ILE A 200 -14.01 10.23 -4.97
C ILE A 200 -14.09 8.89 -5.74
N VAL A 201 -15.31 8.42 -6.02
CA VAL A 201 -15.60 7.30 -6.92
C VAL A 201 -16.11 7.85 -8.26
N PHE A 202 -15.35 7.62 -9.33
CA PHE A 202 -15.57 8.12 -10.69
C PHE A 202 -15.67 9.67 -10.77
N PRO A 203 -14.55 10.40 -10.97
CA PRO A 203 -14.47 11.85 -10.81
C PRO A 203 -15.02 12.67 -11.98
N LEU A 204 -16.15 12.24 -12.57
CA LEU A 204 -16.66 12.84 -13.80
C LEU A 204 -17.16 14.28 -13.58
N MET A 205 -17.94 14.55 -12.54
CA MET A 205 -18.43 15.93 -12.32
C MET A 205 -17.33 16.84 -11.79
N ASP A 206 -16.33 16.29 -11.09
CA ASP A 206 -15.13 17.05 -10.76
C ASP A 206 -14.38 17.50 -12.03
N TYR A 207 -14.28 16.63 -13.03
CA TYR A 207 -13.70 17.00 -14.32
C TYR A 207 -14.56 18.06 -15.03
N LEU A 208 -15.88 17.83 -15.15
CA LEU A 208 -16.80 18.73 -15.86
C LEU A 208 -16.92 20.11 -15.21
N PHE A 209 -16.89 20.19 -13.87
CA PHE A 209 -17.00 21.45 -13.13
C PHE A 209 -15.64 22.04 -12.72
N GLY A 210 -14.53 21.47 -13.17
CA GLY A 210 -13.19 21.99 -12.89
C GLY A 210 -12.77 21.92 -11.41
N THR A 211 -13.40 21.04 -10.63
CA THR A 211 -13.03 20.76 -9.22
C THR A 211 -12.12 19.54 -9.07
N LEU A 212 -11.77 18.87 -10.17
CA LEU A 212 -10.77 17.80 -10.17
C LEU A 212 -9.39 18.39 -9.88
N TYR A 213 -8.73 17.81 -8.88
CA TYR A 213 -7.37 18.13 -8.50
C TYR A 213 -6.56 16.85 -8.35
N TRP A 214 -5.44 16.79 -9.07
CA TRP A 214 -4.56 15.63 -9.06
C TRP A 214 -3.14 16.04 -8.72
N GLU A 215 -2.54 15.28 -7.82
CA GLU A 215 -1.11 15.28 -7.57
C GLU A 215 -0.60 13.83 -7.69
N PRO A 216 0.59 13.62 -8.27
CA PRO A 216 1.25 12.32 -8.18
C PRO A 216 1.36 11.90 -6.71
N GLU A 217 1.30 10.60 -6.44
CA GLU A 217 1.62 10.07 -5.11
C GLU A 217 3.03 10.59 -4.75
N PRO A 218 3.24 11.19 -3.57
CA PRO A 218 4.54 11.73 -3.22
C PRO A 218 5.58 10.64 -3.42
N GLU A 219 6.57 10.92 -4.27
CA GLU A 219 7.71 10.03 -4.40
C GLU A 219 8.28 9.84 -2.99
N PRO A 220 8.54 8.58 -2.57
CA PRO A 220 9.30 8.39 -1.36
C PRO A 220 10.58 9.21 -1.50
N LEU A 221 11.00 9.86 -0.42
CA LEU A 221 12.26 10.62 -0.37
C LEU A 221 13.51 9.78 -0.78
N ASN A 222 13.33 8.48 -1.02
CA ASN A 222 14.23 7.63 -1.79
C ASN A 222 13.59 7.16 -3.12
N PRO A 223 14.08 7.62 -4.30
CA PRO A 223 13.56 7.24 -5.62
C PRO A 223 13.81 5.77 -6.02
N THR A 224 14.39 4.94 -5.16
CA THR A 224 14.64 3.50 -5.39
C THR A 224 13.43 2.64 -5.00
N ARG A 225 12.25 2.88 -5.61
CA ARG A 225 11.04 2.09 -5.31
C ARG A 225 10.63 1.13 -6.42
N THR A 226 11.55 0.26 -6.82
CA THR A 226 11.12 -1.13 -7.11
C THR A 226 11.21 -1.87 -5.78
N PRO A 227 10.20 -2.62 -5.33
CA PRO A 227 10.33 -3.39 -4.08
C PRO A 227 11.53 -4.32 -4.19
N MET A 228 12.58 -4.02 -3.43
CA MET A 228 13.76 -4.88 -3.35
C MET A 228 13.36 -6.16 -2.62
N THR A 229 13.89 -7.29 -3.09
CA THR A 229 13.86 -8.53 -2.33
C THR A 229 14.82 -8.36 -1.16
N ARG A 230 14.26 -8.29 0.06
CA ARG A 230 15.03 -8.22 1.31
C ARG A 230 15.21 -9.61 1.90
N MET A 231 16.43 -9.91 2.32
CA MET A 231 16.83 -11.11 3.03
C MET A 231 17.68 -10.70 4.23
N GLN A 232 17.46 -11.33 5.38
CA GLN A 232 18.21 -11.05 6.59
C GLN A 232 18.67 -12.37 7.21
N HIS A 233 19.96 -12.45 7.49
CA HIS A 233 20.58 -13.60 8.12
C HIS A 233 21.40 -13.14 9.33
N GLN A 234 21.45 -13.98 10.36
CA GLN A 234 22.19 -13.68 11.58
C GLN A 234 23.10 -14.86 11.96
N VAL A 235 24.25 -14.55 12.55
CA VAL A 235 25.19 -15.51 13.11
C VAL A 235 25.91 -14.89 14.29
N VAL A 236 26.33 -15.71 15.25
CA VAL A 236 27.20 -15.30 16.36
C VAL A 236 28.64 -15.66 15.99
N ILE A 237 29.55 -14.70 16.10
CA ILE A 237 30.97 -14.84 15.77
C ILE A 237 31.78 -14.48 17.02
N ALA A 238 32.67 -15.37 17.43
CA ALA A 238 33.56 -15.10 18.56
C ALA A 238 34.56 -13.98 18.19
N GLY A 239 34.71 -13.00 19.08
CA GLY A 239 35.58 -11.84 18.88
C GLY A 239 34.85 -10.50 18.94
N ASN A 240 35.65 -9.44 19.09
CA ASN A 240 35.15 -8.08 19.27
C ASN A 240 34.42 -7.57 18.00
N PRO A 241 33.26 -6.89 18.14
CA PRO A 241 32.49 -6.35 17.02
C PRO A 241 33.29 -5.52 16.03
N ILE A 242 34.27 -4.73 16.51
CA ILE A 242 35.13 -3.89 15.67
C ILE A 242 35.95 -4.75 14.71
N GLN A 243 36.53 -5.84 15.21
CA GLN A 243 37.41 -6.72 14.46
C GLN A 243 36.60 -7.62 13.52
N VAL A 244 35.47 -8.14 13.99
CA VAL A 244 34.53 -8.90 13.16
C VAL A 244 34.01 -8.05 12.00
N LEU A 245 33.60 -6.81 12.26
CA LEU A 245 33.14 -5.91 11.21
C LEU A 245 34.28 -5.49 10.28
N ALA A 246 35.50 -5.27 10.79
CA ALA A 246 36.69 -4.99 9.98
C ALA A 246 36.99 -6.15 9.01
N TYR A 247 36.92 -7.40 9.47
CA TYR A 247 37.07 -8.57 8.61
C TYR A 247 35.97 -8.62 7.54
N ALA A 248 34.71 -8.49 7.94
CA ALA A 248 33.57 -8.57 7.02
C ALA A 248 33.54 -7.44 5.96
N SER A 249 33.98 -6.23 6.34
CA SER A 249 34.08 -5.06 5.45
C SER A 249 35.39 -5.01 4.65
N THR A 250 36.31 -5.96 4.86
CA THR A 250 37.46 -6.15 3.99
C THR A 250 37.05 -6.95 2.77
N VAL A 251 36.57 -6.24 1.74
CA VAL A 251 35.91 -6.85 0.57
C VAL A 251 36.82 -7.83 -0.17
N THR A 252 38.13 -7.62 -0.19
CA THR A 252 39.10 -8.54 -0.82
C THR A 252 39.13 -9.93 -0.16
N LEU A 253 38.53 -10.10 1.02
CA LEU A 253 38.40 -11.40 1.72
C LEU A 253 37.06 -12.09 1.45
N TRP A 254 36.10 -11.46 0.76
CA TRP A 254 34.80 -12.08 0.46
C TRP A 254 34.91 -13.41 -0.30
N PRO A 255 35.85 -13.63 -1.26
CA PRO A 255 35.98 -14.93 -1.92
C PRO A 255 36.27 -16.10 -0.97
N GLN A 256 36.71 -15.83 0.26
CA GLN A 256 36.98 -16.87 1.26
C GLN A 256 35.72 -17.45 1.90
N TRP A 257 34.60 -16.71 1.88
CA TRP A 257 33.39 -17.07 2.63
C TRP A 257 32.08 -16.80 1.89
N HIS A 258 32.07 -15.94 0.87
CA HIS A 258 30.89 -15.66 0.05
C HIS A 258 30.92 -16.54 -1.21
N PRO A 259 30.07 -17.59 -1.30
CA PRO A 259 30.17 -18.63 -2.33
C PRO A 259 29.93 -18.11 -3.76
N SER A 260 29.24 -16.97 -3.89
CA SER A 260 28.99 -16.34 -5.19
C SER A 260 30.08 -15.35 -5.62
N SER A 261 31.02 -14.99 -4.73
CA SER A 261 32.08 -14.00 -5.03
C SER A 261 33.28 -14.70 -5.64
N LEU A 262 33.61 -14.41 -6.90
CA LEU A 262 34.70 -15.05 -7.62
C LEU A 262 36.00 -14.25 -7.48
N ARG A 263 35.92 -12.94 -7.75
CA ARG A 263 37.06 -12.03 -7.74
C ARG A 263 36.60 -10.64 -7.37
N ILE A 264 37.39 -9.95 -6.55
CA ILE A 264 37.16 -8.55 -6.19
C ILE A 264 38.40 -7.74 -6.55
N ASP A 265 38.17 -6.63 -7.24
CA ASP A 265 39.18 -5.61 -7.51
C ASP A 265 38.84 -4.36 -6.68
N GLY A 266 39.69 -4.05 -5.71
CA GLY A 266 39.43 -2.95 -4.78
C GLY A 266 40.52 -2.78 -3.72
N PRO A 267 40.38 -1.73 -2.87
CA PRO A 267 41.35 -1.45 -1.83
C PRO A 267 41.45 -2.58 -0.79
N LYS A 268 42.64 -2.76 -0.22
CA LYS A 268 42.88 -3.73 0.86
C LYS A 268 42.42 -3.14 2.21
N GLY A 269 41.90 -4.01 3.07
CA GLY A 269 41.44 -3.67 4.41
C GLY A 269 39.98 -3.22 4.48
N PRO A 270 39.49 -2.82 5.67
CA PRO A 270 38.13 -2.37 5.88
C PRO A 270 37.82 -1.12 5.06
N LEU A 271 36.73 -1.14 4.29
CA LEU A 271 36.37 -0.01 3.43
C LEU A 271 35.47 1.01 4.13
N HIS A 272 35.83 2.29 4.04
CA HIS A 272 35.08 3.44 4.58
C HIS A 272 34.08 4.00 3.56
N ALA A 273 33.13 4.83 4.03
CA ALA A 273 32.17 5.52 3.17
C ALA A 273 32.87 6.27 2.02
N GLY A 274 32.31 6.15 0.81
CA GLY A 274 32.86 6.69 -0.44
C GLY A 274 33.86 5.78 -1.16
N ALA A 275 34.33 4.69 -0.54
CA ALA A 275 35.18 3.70 -1.22
C ALA A 275 34.41 2.97 -2.33
N ARG A 276 35.11 2.61 -3.41
CA ARG A 276 34.54 1.90 -4.56
C ARG A 276 35.37 0.67 -4.88
N PHE A 277 34.71 -0.37 -5.35
CA PHE A 277 35.34 -1.63 -5.76
C PHE A 277 34.47 -2.34 -6.80
N GLU A 278 35.06 -3.29 -7.52
CA GLU A 278 34.36 -4.13 -8.50
C GLU A 278 34.39 -5.59 -8.06
N GLU A 279 33.32 -6.33 -8.35
CA GLU A 279 33.17 -7.73 -7.98
C GLU A 279 32.64 -8.54 -9.15
N ASP A 280 33.35 -9.60 -9.51
CA ASP A 280 32.88 -10.65 -10.41
C ASP A 280 32.15 -11.72 -9.59
N ILE A 281 30.87 -11.95 -9.90
CA ILE A 281 30.01 -12.90 -9.20
C ILE A 281 29.51 -14.03 -10.10
N ARG A 282 29.21 -15.18 -9.49
CA ARG A 282 28.38 -16.24 -10.07
C ARG A 282 27.17 -16.50 -9.19
N ALA A 283 26.02 -15.96 -9.58
CA ALA A 283 24.77 -16.09 -8.84
C ALA A 283 23.69 -16.77 -9.70
N GLY A 284 23.00 -17.77 -9.14
CA GLY A 284 21.92 -18.45 -9.85
C GLY A 284 22.35 -19.20 -11.12
N GLY A 285 23.65 -19.51 -11.28
CA GLY A 285 24.21 -20.18 -12.46
C GLY A 285 24.57 -19.24 -13.62
N ARG A 286 24.65 -17.93 -13.38
CA ARG A 286 25.11 -16.94 -14.36
C ARG A 286 26.26 -16.13 -13.79
N ASP A 287 27.20 -15.77 -14.66
CA ASP A 287 28.25 -14.81 -14.36
C ASP A 287 27.68 -13.39 -14.45
N GLY A 288 28.15 -12.50 -13.60
CA GLY A 288 27.77 -11.10 -13.59
C GLY A 288 28.85 -10.25 -12.95
N HIS A 289 28.86 -8.97 -13.30
CA HIS A 289 29.82 -8.02 -12.76
C HIS A 289 29.06 -6.95 -11.97
N LEU A 290 29.57 -6.61 -10.77
CA LEU A 290 29.01 -5.62 -9.86
C LEU A 290 30.00 -4.49 -9.63
N ARG A 291 29.51 -3.25 -9.70
CA ARG A 291 30.24 -2.06 -9.26
C ARG A 291 29.65 -1.58 -7.95
N TRP A 292 30.50 -1.46 -6.94
CA TRP A 292 30.11 -1.14 -5.58
C TRP A 292 30.58 0.24 -5.14
N GLU A 293 29.79 0.86 -4.25
CA GLU A 293 30.13 2.08 -3.53
C GLU A 293 29.72 1.91 -2.06
N VAL A 294 30.66 2.15 -1.15
CA VAL A 294 30.41 2.05 0.29
C VAL A 294 29.66 3.29 0.75
N ALA A 295 28.50 3.10 1.34
CA ALA A 295 27.66 4.19 1.83
C ALA A 295 28.01 4.59 3.27
N GLU A 296 28.36 3.61 4.13
CA GLU A 296 28.56 3.85 5.56
C GLU A 296 29.58 2.87 6.15
N TYR A 297 30.40 3.36 7.08
CA TYR A 297 31.18 2.51 7.97
C TYR A 297 31.30 3.12 9.37
N LEU A 298 30.69 2.45 10.34
CA LEU A 298 30.73 2.72 11.77
C LEU A 298 31.39 1.52 12.47
N PRO A 299 32.68 1.61 12.86
CA PRO A 299 33.41 0.49 13.45
C PRO A 299 32.65 -0.20 14.58
N GLY A 300 32.55 -1.52 14.51
CA GLY A 300 31.86 -2.36 15.48
C GLY A 300 30.34 -2.20 15.56
N ARG A 301 29.72 -1.41 14.68
CA ARG A 301 28.26 -1.19 14.68
C ARG A 301 27.62 -1.50 13.35
N ARG A 302 28.11 -0.88 12.26
CA ARG A 302 27.40 -0.91 10.99
C ARG A 302 28.32 -0.66 9.80
N TRP A 303 28.10 -1.40 8.72
CA TRP A 303 28.72 -1.14 7.42
C TRP A 303 27.69 -1.34 6.32
N SER A 304 27.68 -0.49 5.31
CA SER A 304 26.78 -0.69 4.16
C SER A 304 27.40 -0.27 2.84
N ALA A 305 27.04 -0.98 1.78
CA ALA A 305 27.46 -0.70 0.43
C ALA A 305 26.34 -0.98 -0.57
N GLU A 306 26.30 -0.18 -1.62
CA GLU A 306 25.38 -0.33 -2.74
C GLU A 306 26.13 -0.84 -3.96
N ALA A 307 25.49 -1.70 -4.75
CA ALA A 307 26.04 -2.20 -6.00
C ALA A 307 25.06 -2.05 -7.15
N ARG A 308 25.62 -1.81 -8.34
CA ARG A 308 24.93 -1.92 -9.62
C ARG A 308 25.58 -3.00 -10.45
N GLY A 309 24.76 -3.95 -10.88
CA GLY A 309 25.20 -5.06 -11.71
C GLY A 309 24.69 -4.97 -13.14
N ASP A 310 25.28 -5.81 -13.98
CA ASP A 310 24.80 -6.00 -15.34
C ASP A 310 23.33 -6.44 -15.38
N HIS A 311 22.68 -6.19 -16.53
CA HIS A 311 21.28 -6.55 -16.76
C HIS A 311 20.28 -5.97 -15.74
N GLY A 312 20.63 -4.81 -15.15
CA GLY A 312 19.74 -4.04 -14.28
C GLY A 312 19.52 -4.66 -12.91
N LEU A 313 20.51 -5.39 -12.39
CA LEU A 313 20.59 -5.76 -10.98
C LEU A 313 21.03 -4.53 -10.17
N SER A 314 20.34 -4.25 -9.08
CA SER A 314 20.79 -3.28 -8.08
C SER A 314 20.64 -3.90 -6.71
N LEU A 315 21.62 -3.74 -5.84
CA LEU A 315 21.59 -4.34 -4.51
C LEU A 315 22.25 -3.44 -3.46
N VAL A 316 21.82 -3.62 -2.22
CA VAL A 316 22.36 -2.97 -1.03
C VAL A 316 22.66 -4.08 -0.03
N VAL A 317 23.87 -4.06 0.51
CA VAL A 317 24.28 -4.94 1.60
C VAL A 317 24.52 -4.09 2.83
N THR A 318 23.96 -4.52 3.95
CA THR A 318 24.17 -3.92 5.26
C THR A 318 24.63 -5.00 6.24
N TYR A 319 25.70 -4.71 6.97
CA TYR A 319 26.18 -5.49 8.10
C TYR A 319 25.94 -4.69 9.37
N GLU A 320 25.42 -5.36 10.39
CA GLU A 320 25.21 -4.80 11.72
C GLU A 320 25.85 -5.72 12.76
N CYS A 321 26.52 -5.13 13.73
CA CYS A 321 27.18 -5.85 14.81
C CYS A 321 26.68 -5.33 16.15
N ASP A 322 26.25 -6.27 17.01
CA ASP A 322 25.95 -6.01 18.41
C ASP A 322 26.87 -6.86 19.29
N ALA A 323 27.40 -6.28 20.37
CA ALA A 323 28.18 -7.01 21.35
C ALA A 323 27.27 -7.95 22.18
N THR A 324 27.66 -9.21 22.30
CA THR A 324 27.00 -10.23 23.12
C THR A 324 28.04 -10.92 24.01
N GLY A 325 28.48 -10.24 25.07
CA GLY A 325 29.60 -10.70 25.89
C GLY A 325 30.93 -10.53 25.15
N GLU A 326 31.73 -11.60 25.05
CA GLU A 326 32.97 -11.66 24.24
C GLU A 326 32.70 -11.96 22.76
N ASP A 327 31.45 -12.27 22.41
CA ASP A 327 31.03 -12.58 21.05
C ASP A 327 30.35 -11.38 20.37
N THR A 328 30.25 -11.45 19.05
CA THR A 328 29.51 -10.51 18.22
C THR A 328 28.30 -11.18 17.60
N ARG A 329 27.11 -10.62 17.81
CA ARG A 329 25.93 -10.91 16.99
C ARG A 329 26.06 -10.13 15.68
N PHE A 330 26.31 -10.83 14.59
CA PHE A 330 26.44 -10.26 13.26
C PHE A 330 25.16 -10.50 12.46
N VAL A 331 24.57 -9.42 11.94
CA VAL A 331 23.37 -9.44 11.09
C VAL A 331 23.72 -8.92 9.70
N ARG A 332 23.45 -9.71 8.67
CA ARG A 332 23.55 -9.31 7.27
C ARG A 332 22.15 -9.10 6.68
N THR A 333 21.90 -7.90 6.20
CA THR A 333 20.73 -7.57 5.37
C THR A 333 21.18 -7.41 3.92
N LEU A 334 20.61 -8.20 3.02
CA LEU A 334 20.78 -8.07 1.57
C LEU A 334 19.44 -7.63 0.97
N GLU A 335 19.46 -6.52 0.26
CA GLU A 335 18.33 -6.01 -0.51
C GLU A 335 18.73 -5.98 -1.97
N TYR A 336 17.96 -6.59 -2.87
CA TYR A 336 18.27 -6.54 -4.31
C TYR A 336 17.03 -6.45 -5.20
N GLN A 337 17.17 -5.87 -6.38
CA GLN A 337 16.12 -5.76 -7.38
C GLN A 337 16.65 -6.06 -8.77
N PHE A 338 15.73 -6.47 -9.66
CA PHE A 338 15.97 -6.58 -11.09
C PHE A 338 15.04 -5.61 -11.82
N SER A 339 15.56 -4.85 -12.78
CA SER A 339 14.76 -3.93 -13.60
C SER A 339 13.83 -4.68 -14.58
N GLY A 340 14.27 -5.81 -15.12
CA GLY A 340 13.51 -6.60 -16.11
C GLY A 340 12.32 -7.38 -15.52
N LEU A 341 11.15 -7.32 -16.17
CA LEU A 341 9.94 -8.06 -15.75
C LEU A 341 10.16 -9.58 -15.68
N ALA A 342 10.81 -10.17 -16.68
CA ALA A 342 11.11 -11.61 -16.71
C ALA A 342 11.99 -12.03 -15.52
N MET A 343 13.04 -11.26 -15.22
CA MET A 343 13.92 -11.52 -14.08
C MET A 343 13.21 -11.35 -12.74
N ARG A 344 12.26 -10.41 -12.62
CA ARG A 344 11.42 -10.28 -11.42
C ARG A 344 10.54 -11.51 -11.18
N ILE A 345 9.97 -12.08 -12.25
CA ILE A 345 9.19 -13.32 -12.16
C ILE A 345 10.10 -14.51 -11.81
N ALA A 346 11.22 -14.68 -12.51
CA ALA A 346 12.20 -15.74 -12.23
C ALA A 346 12.73 -15.67 -10.79
N ASN A 347 12.97 -14.46 -10.28
CA ASN A 347 13.36 -14.24 -8.90
C ASN A 347 12.31 -14.73 -7.92
N ARG A 348 11.04 -14.37 -8.14
CA ARG A 348 9.93 -14.76 -7.27
C ARG A 348 9.70 -16.27 -7.23
N LEU A 349 9.88 -16.96 -8.35
CA LEU A 349 9.58 -18.39 -8.49
C LEU A 349 10.75 -19.29 -8.07
N LEU A 350 11.99 -18.91 -8.39
CA LEU A 350 13.17 -19.79 -8.27
C LEU A 350 14.36 -19.12 -7.57
N LEU A 351 14.85 -17.98 -8.08
CA LEU A 351 16.16 -17.44 -7.67
C LEU A 351 16.19 -17.02 -6.20
N LYS A 352 15.09 -16.46 -5.67
CA LYS A 352 15.00 -16.05 -4.27
C LYS A 352 15.37 -17.20 -3.32
N ARG A 353 14.81 -18.39 -3.52
CA ARG A 353 15.05 -19.55 -2.64
C ARG A 353 16.51 -20.02 -2.71
N ARG A 354 17.13 -19.89 -3.88
CA ARG A 354 18.53 -20.28 -4.08
C ARG A 354 19.48 -19.28 -3.43
N ILE A 355 19.27 -17.98 -3.67
CA ILE A 355 20.08 -16.89 -3.09
C ILE A 355 19.96 -16.89 -1.56
N ASP A 356 18.78 -17.23 -1.01
CA ASP A 356 18.56 -17.37 0.43
C ASP A 356 19.42 -18.51 1.02
N ARG A 357 19.46 -19.69 0.37
CA ARG A 357 20.32 -20.81 0.80
C ARG A 357 21.80 -20.47 0.69
N GLU A 358 22.22 -19.85 -0.42
CA GLU A 358 23.60 -19.40 -0.63
C GLU A 358 24.00 -18.35 0.41
N SER A 359 23.10 -17.42 0.74
CA SER A 359 23.31 -16.42 1.79
C SER A 359 23.42 -17.04 3.18
N ALA A 360 22.54 -17.99 3.54
CA ALA A 360 22.62 -18.70 4.81
C ALA A 360 23.94 -19.48 4.95
N ALA A 361 24.38 -20.16 3.89
CA ALA A 361 25.67 -20.84 3.87
C ALA A 361 26.85 -19.86 4.03
N SER A 362 26.78 -18.69 3.38
CA SER A 362 27.81 -17.66 3.49
C SER A 362 27.98 -17.13 4.92
N MET A 363 26.90 -17.10 5.73
CA MET A 363 26.99 -16.66 7.12
C MET A 363 27.75 -17.64 8.01
N LEU A 364 27.58 -18.94 7.77
CA LEU A 364 28.33 -19.97 8.48
C LEU A 364 29.82 -19.94 8.09
N ALA A 365 30.11 -19.80 6.80
CA ALA A 365 31.47 -19.65 6.31
C ALA A 365 32.13 -18.36 6.82
N LEU A 366 31.39 -17.25 6.88
CA LEU A 366 31.86 -15.98 7.44
C LEU A 366 32.30 -16.15 8.89
N ARG A 367 31.46 -16.79 9.72
CA ARG A 367 31.81 -17.08 11.12
C ARG A 367 33.12 -17.85 11.20
N ASP A 368 33.21 -18.97 10.48
CA ASP A 368 34.35 -19.88 10.57
C ASP A 368 35.65 -19.22 10.07
N MET A 369 35.58 -18.44 8.99
CA MET A 369 36.76 -17.73 8.46
C MET A 369 37.15 -16.52 9.31
N ALA A 370 36.17 -15.76 9.82
CA ALA A 370 36.44 -14.64 10.71
C ALA A 370 37.13 -15.11 11.99
N GLN A 371 36.65 -16.20 12.62
CA GLN A 371 37.29 -16.77 13.81
C GLN A 371 38.73 -17.21 13.54
N LYS A 372 38.99 -17.89 12.41
CA LYS A 372 40.34 -18.27 12.00
C LYS A 372 41.24 -17.06 11.78
N TYR A 373 40.72 -16.02 11.12
CA TYR A 373 41.47 -14.80 10.85
C TYR A 373 41.85 -14.07 12.14
N LEU A 374 40.91 -13.93 13.08
CA LEU A 374 41.14 -13.27 14.36
C LEU A 374 42.14 -14.04 15.23
N ALA A 375 42.06 -15.37 15.22
CA ALA A 375 43.04 -16.23 15.90
C ALA A 375 44.45 -16.10 15.29
N ALA A 376 44.55 -16.05 13.95
CA ALA A 376 45.84 -15.97 13.24
C ALA A 376 46.51 -14.59 13.35
N THR A 377 45.74 -13.51 13.50
CA THR A 377 46.28 -12.15 13.60
C THR A 377 46.68 -11.74 15.01
N GLY A 378 46.44 -12.60 16.03
CA GLY A 378 46.78 -12.30 17.43
C GLY A 378 45.93 -11.20 18.05
N VAL A 379 44.78 -10.91 17.43
CA VAL A 379 43.89 -9.79 17.74
C VAL A 379 42.83 -10.19 18.79
N GLY A 380 42.91 -11.42 19.33
CA GLY A 380 42.08 -11.91 20.43
C GLY A 380 42.84 -12.06 21.75
N VAL A 381 42.85 -11.01 22.57
CA VAL A 381 42.54 -11.00 24.02
C VAL A 381 41.82 -9.70 24.32
#